data_AF-A0A959G0F5-F1
#
_entry.id   AF-A0A959G0F5-F1
#
_cell.length_a   1.000
_cell.length_b   1.000
_cell.length_c   1.000
_cell.angle_alpha   90.00
_cell.angle_beta   90.00
_cell.angle_gamma   90.00
#
_symmetry.space_group_name_H-M   'P 1'
#
loop_
_entity.id
_entity.type
_entity.pdbx_description
1 polymer ?
#
loop_
_entity_poly.entity_id
_entity_poly.type
_entity_poly.pdbx_seq_one_letter_code
_entity_poly.pdbx_strand_id
1 'polypeptide(L)'
;DGRTNYLDKASDIEPPLLLLIGKKNLCWHDSIQQFHDLLDTYFEDVDHELLEVPNYGHMDLFLGKHAHLEVFPDLVDFLLRH
;
A
#
# COMPACT_ATOMS: atom_id res chain seq x y z
N ASP A 1 13.66 15.20 16.38
CA ASP A 1 14.74 16.18 16.12
C ASP A 1 15.27 16.10 14.66
N GLY A 2 14.54 15.46 13.74
CA GLY A 2 14.97 15.33 12.34
C GLY A 2 16.01 14.24 12.08
N ARG A 3 16.29 13.34 13.04
CA ARG A 3 17.41 12.39 12.92
C ARG A 3 17.07 10.97 12.46
N THR A 4 15.80 10.61 12.32
CA THR A 4 15.42 9.23 11.94
C THR A 4 14.66 9.25 10.63
N ASN A 5 15.32 8.75 9.57
CA ASN A 5 14.66 8.37 8.34
C ASN A 5 14.18 6.93 8.48
N TYR A 6 12.86 6.71 8.48
CA TYR A 6 12.29 5.37 8.62
C TYR A 6 12.53 4.49 7.39
N LEU A 7 12.84 5.07 6.23
CA LEU A 7 13.20 4.30 5.04
C LEU A 7 14.54 3.56 5.21
N ASP A 8 15.45 4.07 6.04
CA ASP A 8 16.71 3.38 6.36
C ASP A 8 16.47 2.05 7.12
N LYS A 9 15.22 1.81 7.53
CA LYS A 9 14.74 0.64 8.26
C LYS A 9 13.74 -0.19 7.46
N ALA A 10 13.54 0.10 6.17
CA ALA A 10 12.58 -0.64 5.35
C ALA A 10 12.96 -2.14 5.20
N SER A 11 14.26 -2.47 5.18
CA SER A 11 14.72 -3.87 5.21
C SER A 11 14.32 -4.65 6.47
N ASP A 12 13.95 -3.96 7.56
CA ASP A 12 13.52 -4.61 8.80
C ASP A 12 12.02 -5.01 8.75
N ILE A 13 11.33 -4.77 7.62
CA ILE A 13 9.94 -5.21 7.41
C ILE A 13 9.93 -6.71 7.13
N GLU A 14 9.58 -7.48 8.16
CA GLU A 14 9.44 -8.94 8.08
C GLU A 14 8.11 -9.45 7.51
N PRO A 15 6.92 -8.88 7.85
CA PRO A 15 5.66 -9.41 7.36
C PRO A 15 5.43 -9.01 5.89
N PRO A 16 4.76 -9.86 5.10
CA PRO A 16 4.27 -9.49 3.77
C PRO A 16 3.47 -8.19 3.82
N LEU A 17 3.78 -7.26 2.92
CA LEU A 17 3.23 -5.90 2.92
C LEU A 17 2.32 -5.64 1.73
N LEU A 18 1.03 -5.44 1.98
CA LEU A 18 0.11 -4.91 0.97
C LEU A 18 0.04 -3.38 1.03
N LEU A 19 0.52 -2.75 -0.03
CA LEU A 19 0.41 -1.32 -0.28
C LEU A 19 -0.91 -1.03 -1.01
N LEU A 20 -1.87 -0.39 -0.32
CA LEU A 20 -3.20 -0.12 -0.86
C LEU A 20 -3.38 1.38 -1.18
N ILE A 21 -3.82 1.70 -2.39
CA ILE A 21 -4.10 3.10 -2.77
C ILE A 21 -5.27 3.24 -3.74
N GLY A 22 -6.05 4.31 -3.57
CA GLY A 22 -7.01 4.75 -4.58
C GLY A 22 -6.33 5.68 -5.60
N LYS A 23 -6.53 5.44 -6.90
CA LYS A 23 -5.90 6.23 -7.98
C LYS A 23 -6.34 7.71 -7.99
N LYS A 24 -7.45 8.05 -7.34
CA LYS A 24 -7.95 9.42 -7.16
C LYS A 24 -7.62 9.98 -5.76
N ASN A 25 -6.61 9.44 -5.08
CA ASN A 25 -6.14 9.95 -3.80
C ASN A 25 -5.60 11.39 -3.94
N LEU A 26 -6.26 12.34 -3.27
CA LEU A 26 -5.83 13.75 -3.20
C LEU A 26 -5.20 14.13 -1.85
N CYS A 27 -5.15 13.19 -0.89
CA CYS A 27 -4.58 13.43 0.43
C CYS A 27 -3.06 13.25 0.41
N TRP A 28 -2.59 12.12 -0.12
CA TRP A 28 -1.16 11.79 -0.22
C TRP A 28 -0.73 11.40 -1.63
N HIS A 29 -1.51 11.83 -2.63
CA HIS A 29 -1.22 11.70 -4.07
C HIS A 29 -0.66 10.31 -4.44
N ASP A 30 0.62 10.25 -4.79
CA ASP A 30 1.35 9.09 -5.31
C ASP A 30 2.35 8.49 -4.30
N SER A 31 2.27 8.87 -3.02
CA SER A 31 3.24 8.44 -1.99
C SER A 31 3.36 6.92 -1.83
N ILE A 32 2.26 6.18 -2.00
CA ILE A 32 2.28 4.71 -1.90
C ILE A 32 2.95 4.10 -3.13
N GLN A 33 2.71 4.64 -4.34
CA GLN A 33 3.41 4.21 -5.55
C GLN A 33 4.90 4.52 -5.45
N GLN A 34 5.27 5.72 -4.99
CA GLN A 34 6.68 6.05 -4.79
C GLN A 34 7.35 5.13 -3.76
N PHE A 35 6.64 4.76 -2.68
CA PHE A 35 7.18 3.82 -1.71
C PHE A 35 7.30 2.40 -2.29
N HIS A 36 6.32 1.94 -3.05
CA HIS A 36 6.40 0.68 -3.80
C HIS A 36 7.62 0.66 -4.73
N ASP A 37 7.80 1.71 -5.54
CA ASP A 37 8.94 1.81 -6.46
C ASP A 37 10.28 1.84 -5.71
N LEU A 38 10.34 2.46 -4.53
CA LEU A 38 11.52 2.44 -3.67
C LEU A 38 11.81 1.04 -3.11
N LEU A 39 10.78 0.30 -2.69
CA LEU A 39 10.93 -1.07 -2.21
C LEU A 39 11.42 -1.98 -3.34
N ASP A 40 10.79 -1.92 -4.52
CA ASP A 40 11.18 -2.70 -5.71
C ASP A 40 12.62 -2.37 -6.17
N THR A 41 13.05 -1.11 -6.04
CA THR A 41 14.38 -0.69 -6.50
C THR A 41 15.50 -0.98 -5.50
N TYR A 42 15.25 -0.85 -4.19
CA TYR A 42 16.32 -0.82 -3.18
C TYR A 42 16.20 -1.87 -2.08
N PHE A 43 15.06 -2.56 -1.98
CA PHE A 43 14.74 -3.46 -0.86
C PHE A 43 14.19 -4.80 -1.37
N GLU A 44 14.97 -5.50 -2.20
CA GLU A 44 14.58 -6.75 -2.88
C GLU A 44 14.12 -7.87 -1.93
N ASP A 45 14.56 -7.85 -0.67
CA ASP A 45 14.19 -8.86 0.35
C ASP A 45 12.82 -8.60 1.00
N VAL A 46 12.20 -7.43 0.78
CA VAL A 46 10.90 -7.09 1.36
C VAL A 46 9.80 -7.70 0.48
N ASP A 47 8.99 -8.60 1.04
CA ASP A 47 7.81 -9.16 0.37
C ASP A 47 6.68 -8.11 0.35
N HIS A 48 6.35 -7.60 -0.84
CA HIS A 48 5.39 -6.52 -0.99
C HIS A 48 4.55 -6.61 -2.27
N GLU A 49 3.32 -6.11 -2.19
CA GLU A 49 2.37 -6.02 -3.31
C GLU A 49 1.72 -4.63 -3.35
N LEU A 50 1.39 -4.14 -4.54
CA LEU A 50 0.62 -2.90 -4.71
C LEU A 50 -0.77 -3.19 -5.27
N LEU A 51 -1.80 -2.73 -4.55
CA LEU A 51 -3.18 -2.71 -5.01
C LEU A 51 -3.64 -1.27 -5.27
N GLU A 52 -3.76 -0.89 -6.55
CA GLU A 52 -4.31 0.40 -6.97
C GLU A 52 -5.79 0.27 -7.38
N VAL A 53 -6.67 1.04 -6.75
CA VAL A 53 -8.12 1.04 -6.99
C VAL A 53 -8.50 2.27 -7.85
N PRO A 54 -8.89 2.12 -9.14
CA PRO A 54 -8.90 3.22 -10.11
C PRO A 54 -9.83 4.41 -9.82
N ASN A 55 -11.00 4.16 -9.22
CA ASN A 55 -12.04 5.19 -9.05
C ASN A 55 -12.15 5.75 -7.64
N TYR A 56 -11.20 5.38 -6.76
CA TYR A 56 -11.30 5.60 -5.33
C TYR A 56 -10.34 6.71 -4.89
N GLY A 57 -10.80 7.58 -3.99
CA GLY A 57 -9.95 8.41 -3.15
C GLY A 57 -9.40 7.64 -1.95
N HIS A 58 -8.71 8.32 -1.04
CA HIS A 58 -8.07 7.66 0.11
C HIS A 58 -9.09 6.95 1.02
N MET A 59 -10.13 7.66 1.47
CA MET A 59 -11.11 7.09 2.38
C MET A 59 -12.09 6.15 1.69
N ASP A 60 -12.27 6.26 0.36
CA ASP A 60 -13.19 5.41 -0.39
C ASP A 60 -12.77 3.94 -0.31
N LEU A 61 -11.47 3.65 -0.14
CA LEU A 61 -10.95 2.29 0.02
C LEU A 61 -11.63 1.52 1.16
N PHE A 62 -12.10 2.25 2.18
CA PHE A 62 -12.76 1.68 3.36
C PHE A 62 -14.25 2.06 3.45
N LEU A 63 -14.61 3.25 2.97
CA LEU A 63 -15.94 3.85 3.14
C LEU A 63 -16.75 3.95 1.85
N GLY A 64 -16.14 3.63 0.70
CA GLY A 64 -16.80 3.66 -0.59
C GLY A 64 -18.00 2.72 -0.60
N LYS A 65 -19.11 3.15 -1.21
CA LYS A 65 -20.37 2.40 -1.25
C LYS A 65 -20.18 0.95 -1.74
N HIS A 66 -19.21 0.73 -2.62
CA HIS A 66 -18.91 -0.57 -3.24
C HIS A 66 -17.59 -1.18 -2.76
N ALA A 67 -16.94 -0.63 -1.71
CA ALA A 67 -15.64 -1.13 -1.23
C ALA A 67 -15.68 -2.60 -0.80
N HIS A 68 -16.81 -3.05 -0.23
CA HIS A 68 -17.04 -4.45 0.13
C HIS A 68 -17.05 -5.42 -1.07
N LEU A 69 -17.28 -4.92 -2.29
CA LEU A 69 -17.24 -5.70 -3.53
C LEU A 69 -15.93 -5.49 -4.30
N GLU A 70 -15.38 -4.27 -4.25
CA GLU A 70 -14.30 -3.83 -5.15
C GLU A 70 -12.93 -3.73 -4.47
N VAL A 71 -12.84 -3.85 -3.15
CA VAL A 71 -11.58 -3.70 -2.38
C VAL A 71 -11.41 -4.85 -1.39
N PHE A 72 -12.45 -5.14 -0.60
CA PHE A 72 -12.32 -6.10 0.50
C PHE A 72 -12.03 -7.54 0.07
N PRO A 73 -12.52 -8.04 -1.08
CA PRO A 73 -12.14 -9.37 -1.55
C PRO A 73 -10.63 -9.52 -1.73
N ASP A 74 -9.95 -8.54 -2.32
CA ASP A 74 -8.50 -8.58 -2.53
C ASP A 74 -7.72 -8.45 -1.20
N LEU A 75 -8.23 -7.64 -0.26
CA LEU A 75 -7.68 -7.58 1.11
C LEU A 75 -7.77 -8.92 1.83
N VAL A 76 -8.93 -9.59 1.72
CA VAL A 76 -9.14 -10.89 2.34
C VAL A 76 -8.30 -11.97 1.65
N ASP A 77 -8.19 -11.94 0.32
CA ASP A 77 -7.32 -12.84 -0.42
C ASP A 77 -5.87 -12.72 0.03
N PHE A 78 -5.33 -11.50 0.11
CA PHE A 78 -3.99 -11.25 0.62
C PHE A 78 -3.79 -11.83 2.03
N LEU A 79 -4.73 -11.55 2.95
CA LEU A 79 -4.68 -12.09 4.32
C LEU A 79 -4.82 -13.61 4.40
N LEU A 80 -5.40 -14.28 3.40
CA LEU A 80 -5.52 -15.74 3.39
C LEU A 80 -4.32 -16.43 2.75
N ARG A 81 -3.55 -15.72 1.92
CA ARG A 81 -2.31 -16.23 1.29
C ARG A 81 -1.11 -16.25 2.25
N HIS A 82 -1.16 -15.49 3.34
CA HIS A 82 -0.08 -15.29 4.32
C HIS A 82 -0.52 -15.65 5.74
#